data_AF-A0AAJ1QKJ9-F1
#
_entry.id   AF-A0AAJ1QKJ9-F1
#
_cell.length_a   1.000
_cell.length_b   1.000
_cell.length_c   1.000
_cell.angle_alpha   90.00
_cell.angle_beta   90.00
_cell.angle_gamma   90.00
#
_symmetry.space_group_name_H-M   'P 1'
#
loop_
_entity.id
_entity.type
_entity.pdbx_description
1 polymer ?
#
loop_
_entity_poly.entity_id
_entity_poly.type
_entity_poly.pdbx_seq_one_letter_code
_entity_poly.pdbx_strand_id
1 'polypeptide(L)'
;MRKSAVEVSKFIVAIGRGQSEPPELGKNRNKTDIVKTEDDSVVAKRCRVCGEVKLRADMSKVNSIDKMGSKCKECINNRYVKIPYQDIIGGVEVVGTLTKNQRGTDIIQAASGEVIAKRCSKCGEMKVREDMEKLTRTNDEMNSSCKQCAYQRTSSWSKVNSEKVREYSMNYRKRNPEKVREAGRNRYKQNLERFRERARKFREQNLEKERERQRVSRQKRYNEDPTPFKVVQVNRRAMKAALPDTLTTEQYNQNVSFFDGCCTLTGEILTKKPIRWNMLCLWLSVMVAQPPSIATRCEST
;
A
#
# COMPACT_ATOMS: atom_id res chain seq x y z
N MET A 1 -38.70 3.71 -33.60
CA MET A 1 -39.08 4.45 -34.81
C MET A 1 -39.05 5.93 -34.47
N ARG A 2 -38.27 6.76 -35.20
CA ARG A 2 -38.22 8.21 -34.97
C ARG A 2 -39.48 8.82 -35.59
N LYS A 3 -40.39 9.37 -34.78
CA LYS A 3 -41.51 10.13 -35.35
C LYS A 3 -40.95 11.39 -36.02
N SER A 4 -41.23 11.57 -37.30
CA SER A 4 -40.76 12.77 -38.00
C SER A 4 -41.44 14.00 -37.40
N ALA A 5 -40.82 15.18 -37.48
CA ALA A 5 -41.44 16.41 -36.96
C ALA A 5 -42.83 16.66 -37.59
N VAL A 6 -43.03 16.17 -38.82
CA VAL A 6 -44.29 16.18 -39.58
C VAL A 6 -45.39 15.36 -38.91
N GLU A 7 -45.05 14.24 -38.27
CA GLU A 7 -46.04 13.41 -37.54
C GLU A 7 -46.48 14.07 -36.23
N VAL A 8 -45.57 14.80 -35.57
CA VAL A 8 -45.90 15.53 -34.34
C VAL A 8 -46.80 16.72 -34.64
N SER A 9 -46.54 17.46 -35.71
CA SER A 9 -47.41 18.58 -36.12
C SER A 9 -48.80 18.11 -36.56
N LYS A 10 -48.92 16.99 -37.28
CA LYS A 10 -50.24 16.36 -37.57
C LYS A 10 -51.02 15.98 -36.30
N PHE A 11 -50.32 15.56 -35.25
CA PHE A 11 -50.95 15.20 -33.97
C PHE A 11 -51.46 16.42 -33.18
N ILE A 12 -50.79 17.57 -33.32
CA ILE A 12 -51.22 18.83 -32.68
C ILE A 12 -52.49 19.37 -33.33
N VAL A 13 -52.58 19.30 -34.68
CA VAL A 13 -53.77 19.70 -35.45
C VAL A 13 -55.02 18.91 -35.03
N ALA A 14 -54.86 17.64 -34.63
CA ALA A 14 -55.98 16.79 -34.21
C ALA A 14 -56.54 17.12 -32.81
N ILE A 15 -55.79 17.82 -31.96
CA ILE A 15 -56.15 18.06 -30.54
C ILE A 15 -56.69 19.49 -30.33
N GLY A 16 -56.44 20.42 -31.27
CA GLY A 16 -56.85 21.83 -31.18
C GLY A 16 -57.84 22.23 -32.29
N ARG A 17 -59.04 22.62 -31.87
CA ARG A 17 -60.08 23.39 -32.60
C ARG A 17 -59.61 24.06 -33.91
N GLY A 18 -59.90 23.44 -35.06
CA GLY A 18 -60.11 24.15 -36.33
C GLY A 18 -58.91 24.78 -37.04
N GLN A 19 -57.66 24.50 -36.65
CA GLN A 19 -56.50 25.00 -37.41
C GLN A 19 -56.27 24.16 -38.67
N SER A 20 -56.38 24.78 -39.85
CA SER A 20 -56.16 24.13 -41.15
C SER A 20 -54.69 23.97 -41.50
N GLU A 21 -53.79 24.70 -40.84
CA GLU A 21 -52.37 24.75 -41.18
C GLU A 21 -51.48 24.16 -40.07
N PRO A 22 -50.49 23.33 -40.41
CA PRO A 22 -49.58 22.75 -39.44
C PRO A 22 -48.68 23.83 -38.82
N PRO A 23 -48.45 23.81 -37.50
CA PRO A 23 -47.68 24.84 -36.82
C PRO A 23 -46.21 24.85 -37.29
N GLU A 24 -45.68 26.05 -37.54
CA GLU A 24 -44.31 26.23 -38.04
C GLU A 24 -43.25 25.86 -37.00
N LEU A 25 -42.16 25.25 -37.48
CA LEU A 25 -40.96 24.97 -36.69
C LEU A 25 -40.11 26.24 -36.56
N GLY A 26 -40.21 26.91 -35.41
CA GLY A 26 -39.37 28.04 -35.06
C GLY A 26 -38.09 27.62 -34.34
N LYS A 27 -37.15 28.56 -34.17
CA LYS A 27 -35.99 28.41 -33.28
C LYS A 27 -36.08 29.40 -32.13
N ASN A 28 -35.77 28.96 -30.92
CA ASN A 28 -35.64 29.86 -29.77
C ASN A 28 -34.29 30.60 -29.76
N ARG A 29 -34.07 31.47 -28.76
CA ARG A 29 -32.79 32.22 -28.58
C ARG A 29 -31.55 31.31 -28.53
N ASN A 30 -31.70 30.06 -28.08
CA ASN A 30 -30.64 29.07 -28.00
C ASN A 30 -30.53 28.20 -29.28
N LYS A 31 -31.13 28.63 -30.39
CA LYS A 31 -31.19 27.91 -31.68
C LYS A 31 -31.77 26.49 -31.56
N THR A 32 -32.59 26.24 -30.54
CA THR A 32 -33.29 24.96 -30.37
C THR A 32 -34.63 25.03 -31.09
N ASP A 33 -34.97 23.98 -31.84
CA ASP A 33 -36.24 23.92 -32.53
C ASP A 33 -37.40 23.82 -31.54
N ILE A 34 -38.41 24.66 -31.75
CA ILE A 34 -39.61 24.79 -30.93
C ILE A 34 -40.84 24.88 -31.85
N VAL A 35 -41.98 24.46 -31.31
CA VAL A 35 -43.28 24.65 -31.95
C VAL A 35 -44.07 25.63 -31.09
N LYS A 36 -44.56 26.70 -31.71
CA LYS A 36 -45.36 27.74 -31.04
C LYS A 36 -46.80 27.70 -31.53
N THR A 37 -47.73 28.18 -30.71
CA THR A 37 -49.11 28.48 -31.10
C THR A 37 -49.21 29.90 -31.67
N GLU A 38 -50.38 30.28 -32.19
CA GLU A 38 -50.68 31.65 -32.63
C GLU A 38 -50.44 32.69 -31.51
N ASP A 39 -50.76 32.36 -30.26
CA ASP A 39 -50.48 33.19 -29.07
C ASP A 39 -48.99 33.28 -28.66
N ASP A 40 -48.06 32.90 -29.55
CA ASP A 40 -46.60 32.79 -29.33
C ASP A 40 -46.20 31.84 -28.19
N SER A 41 -47.13 31.02 -27.68
CA SER A 41 -46.89 30.09 -26.58
C SER A 41 -46.18 28.82 -27.06
N VAL A 42 -45.12 28.40 -26.36
CA VAL A 42 -44.34 27.22 -26.77
C VAL A 42 -45.03 25.93 -26.31
N VAL A 43 -45.46 25.09 -27.27
CA VAL A 43 -46.18 23.82 -27.02
C VAL A 43 -45.32 22.58 -27.19
N ALA A 44 -44.25 22.64 -27.98
CA ALA A 44 -43.30 21.55 -28.12
C ALA A 44 -41.87 22.06 -28.28
N LYS A 45 -40.90 21.21 -27.91
CA LYS A 45 -39.47 21.55 -27.94
C LYS A 45 -38.64 20.32 -28.32
N ARG A 46 -37.61 20.52 -29.14
CA ARG A 46 -36.65 19.46 -29.48
C ARG A 46 -35.84 19.05 -28.25
N CYS A 47 -35.88 17.76 -27.90
CA CYS A 47 -35.06 17.18 -26.85
C CYS A 47 -33.58 17.12 -27.30
N ARG A 48 -32.66 17.63 -26.47
CA ARG A 48 -31.22 17.63 -26.76
C ARG A 48 -30.57 16.24 -26.71
N VAL A 49 -31.24 15.23 -26.13
CA VAL A 49 -30.71 13.86 -25.97
C VAL A 49 -31.18 12.96 -27.10
N CYS A 50 -32.49 12.77 -27.28
CA CYS A 50 -33.00 11.92 -28.36
C CYS A 50 -33.15 12.63 -29.71
N GLY A 51 -33.09 13.97 -29.75
CA GLY A 51 -33.25 14.76 -30.98
C GLY A 51 -34.69 14.91 -31.47
N GLU A 52 -35.65 14.26 -30.82
CA GLU A 52 -37.08 14.32 -31.16
C GLU A 52 -37.74 15.58 -30.59
N VAL A 53 -38.72 16.13 -31.32
CA VAL A 53 -39.60 17.20 -30.82
C VAL A 53 -40.64 16.57 -29.91
N LYS A 54 -40.66 16.98 -28.64
CA LYS A 54 -41.55 16.43 -27.61
C LYS A 54 -42.51 17.52 -27.13
N LEU A 55 -43.73 17.12 -26.80
CA LEU A 55 -44.74 18.03 -26.29
C LEU A 55 -44.33 18.57 -24.91
N ARG A 56 -44.90 19.73 -24.53
CA ARG A 56 -44.65 20.36 -23.24
C ARG A 56 -44.91 19.43 -22.05
N ALA A 57 -45.91 18.55 -22.15
CA ALA A 57 -46.20 17.54 -21.14
C ALA A 57 -45.08 16.50 -20.99
N ASP A 58 -44.33 16.21 -22.05
CA ASP A 58 -43.26 15.22 -22.09
C ASP A 58 -41.88 15.82 -21.82
N MET A 59 -41.79 17.14 -21.74
CA MET A 59 -40.56 17.85 -21.39
C MET A 59 -40.42 17.99 -19.87
N SER A 60 -39.18 18.04 -19.37
CA SER A 60 -38.95 18.40 -17.97
C SER A 60 -39.39 19.82 -17.68
N LYS A 61 -39.83 20.08 -16.45
CA LYS A 61 -40.14 21.44 -15.99
C LYS A 61 -38.88 22.09 -15.43
N VAL A 62 -38.58 23.31 -15.85
CA VAL A 62 -37.50 24.16 -15.32
C VAL A 62 -37.97 25.60 -15.27
N ASN A 63 -37.29 26.44 -14.48
CA ASN A 63 -37.54 27.87 -14.40
C ASN A 63 -36.92 28.61 -15.60
N SER A 64 -37.42 28.34 -16.80
CA SER A 64 -37.08 29.05 -18.04
C SER A 64 -38.29 29.80 -18.59
N ILE A 65 -38.08 30.71 -19.54
CA ILE A 65 -39.14 31.51 -20.19
C ILE A 65 -40.24 30.61 -20.77
N ASP A 66 -39.84 29.51 -21.41
CA ASP A 66 -40.73 28.51 -22.00
C ASP A 66 -41.23 27.45 -20.99
N LYS A 67 -40.78 27.50 -19.72
CA LYS A 67 -41.07 26.53 -18.65
C LYS A 67 -40.75 25.07 -19.04
N MET A 68 -39.87 24.87 -20.02
CA MET A 68 -39.48 23.56 -20.57
C MET A 68 -37.97 23.37 -20.54
N GLY A 69 -37.53 22.26 -19.95
CA GLY A 69 -36.13 21.87 -19.89
C GLY A 69 -35.56 21.52 -21.26
N SER A 70 -34.26 21.24 -21.32
CA SER A 70 -33.58 20.84 -22.56
C SER A 70 -33.74 19.34 -22.89
N LYS A 71 -34.29 18.56 -21.96
CA LYS A 71 -34.44 17.11 -22.07
C LYS A 71 -35.88 16.70 -21.80
N CYS A 72 -36.36 15.68 -22.53
CA CYS A 72 -37.66 15.08 -22.24
C CYS A 72 -37.61 14.24 -20.96
N LYS A 73 -38.76 14.01 -20.35
CA LYS A 73 -38.95 13.19 -19.15
C LYS A 73 -38.40 11.79 -19.37
N GLU A 74 -38.69 11.17 -20.52
CA GLU A 74 -38.10 9.89 -20.92
C GLU A 74 -36.58 9.93 -20.91
N CYS A 75 -35.94 10.90 -21.58
CA CYS A 75 -34.47 10.97 -21.63
C CYS A 75 -33.84 11.33 -20.28
N ILE A 76 -34.55 12.02 -19.40
CA ILE A 76 -34.12 12.26 -18.02
C ILE A 76 -34.19 10.97 -17.22
N ASN A 77 -35.28 10.23 -17.36
CA ASN A 77 -35.51 8.95 -16.69
C ASN A 77 -34.58 7.85 -17.26
N ASN A 78 -34.30 7.86 -18.57
CA ASN A 78 -33.36 6.95 -19.23
C ASN A 78 -31.89 7.25 -18.89
N ARG A 79 -31.57 8.36 -18.22
CA ARG A 79 -30.27 8.50 -17.58
C ARG A 79 -30.04 7.44 -16.49
N TYR A 80 -31.12 6.79 -16.06
CA TYR A 80 -31.16 5.75 -15.04
C TYR A 80 -31.60 4.40 -15.62
N VAL A 81 -31.49 4.16 -16.93
CA VAL A 81 -31.71 2.79 -17.44
C VAL A 81 -30.72 1.87 -16.74
N LYS A 82 -31.26 0.96 -15.93
CA LYS A 82 -30.50 -0.12 -15.29
C LYS A 82 -30.38 -1.23 -16.33
N ILE A 83 -29.22 -1.32 -16.95
CA ILE A 83 -28.93 -2.36 -17.94
C ILE A 83 -28.31 -3.53 -17.17
N PRO A 84 -28.85 -4.76 -17.24
CA PRO A 84 -28.18 -5.91 -16.64
C PRO A 84 -26.79 -6.07 -17.25
N TYR A 85 -25.79 -6.31 -16.41
CA TYR A 85 -24.39 -6.39 -16.79
C TYR A 85 -23.76 -7.62 -16.14
N GLN A 86 -23.07 -8.42 -16.94
CA GLN A 86 -22.28 -9.56 -16.49
C GLN A 86 -21.02 -9.64 -17.35
N ASP A 87 -19.85 -9.60 -16.71
CA ASP A 87 -18.54 -9.66 -17.38
C ASP A 87 -17.44 -10.04 -16.37
N ILE A 88 -16.25 -10.35 -16.87
CA ILE A 88 -15.06 -10.60 -16.05
C ILE A 88 -14.15 -9.36 -16.11
N ILE A 89 -14.05 -8.64 -14.99
CA ILE A 89 -13.26 -7.41 -14.88
C ILE A 89 -12.08 -7.67 -13.94
N GLY A 90 -10.85 -7.61 -14.47
CA GLY A 90 -9.64 -7.83 -13.67
C GLY A 90 -9.52 -9.25 -13.10
N GLY A 91 -10.12 -10.24 -13.77
CA GLY A 91 -10.16 -11.63 -13.30
C GLY A 91 -11.25 -11.93 -12.28
N VAL A 92 -12.10 -10.96 -11.95
CA VAL A 92 -13.25 -11.13 -11.05
C VAL A 92 -14.54 -11.09 -11.86
N GLU A 93 -15.41 -12.07 -11.68
CA GLU A 93 -16.75 -12.05 -12.25
C GLU A 93 -17.59 -10.96 -11.57
N VAL A 94 -18.11 -10.03 -12.37
CA VAL A 94 -18.93 -8.92 -11.90
C VAL A 94 -20.32 -9.04 -12.50
N VAL A 95 -21.31 -9.25 -11.64
CA VAL A 95 -22.74 -9.30 -12.00
C VAL A 95 -23.47 -8.14 -11.33
N GLY A 96 -24.23 -7.37 -12.10
CA GLY A 96 -24.99 -6.25 -11.55
C GLY A 96 -25.77 -5.45 -12.59
N THR A 97 -26.05 -4.19 -12.27
CA THR A 97 -26.71 -3.26 -13.18
C THR A 97 -25.78 -2.11 -13.55
N LEU A 98 -25.52 -1.95 -14.85
CA LEU A 98 -24.82 -0.81 -15.40
C LEU A 98 -25.73 0.41 -15.35
N THR A 99 -25.30 1.43 -14.61
CA THR A 99 -26.00 2.71 -14.45
C THR A 99 -25.01 3.86 -14.52
N LYS A 100 -25.50 5.11 -14.53
CA LYS A 100 -24.66 6.31 -14.44
C LYS A 100 -24.83 6.98 -13.09
N ASN A 101 -23.73 7.37 -12.46
CA ASN A 101 -23.77 8.18 -11.25
C ASN A 101 -24.25 9.61 -11.54
N GLN A 102 -24.38 10.45 -10.51
CA GLN A 102 -24.81 11.85 -10.64
C GLN A 102 -23.91 12.68 -11.58
N ARG A 103 -22.63 12.29 -11.71
CA ARG A 103 -21.63 12.93 -12.59
C ARG A 103 -21.65 12.36 -14.01
N GLY A 104 -22.49 11.37 -14.29
CA GLY A 104 -22.58 10.71 -15.59
C GLY A 104 -21.50 9.66 -15.85
N THR A 105 -20.75 9.24 -14.83
CA THR A 105 -19.78 8.14 -14.92
C THR A 105 -20.51 6.81 -14.85
N ASP A 106 -20.15 5.88 -15.73
CA ASP A 106 -20.69 4.52 -15.73
C ASP A 106 -20.22 3.77 -14.48
N ILE A 107 -21.15 3.11 -13.80
CA ILE A 107 -20.94 2.31 -12.59
C ILE A 107 -21.74 1.02 -12.70
N ILE A 108 -21.26 -0.05 -12.07
CA ILE A 108 -21.99 -1.30 -11.92
C ILE A 108 -22.42 -1.41 -10.46
N GLN A 109 -23.73 -1.51 -10.24
CA GLN A 109 -24.33 -1.66 -8.92
C GLN A 109 -24.79 -3.10 -8.70
N ALA A 110 -24.43 -3.66 -7.55
CA ALA A 110 -24.95 -4.93 -7.05
C ALA A 110 -26.47 -4.86 -6.81
N ALA A 111 -27.10 -6.02 -6.64
CA ALA A 111 -28.49 -6.09 -6.18
C ALA A 111 -28.70 -5.40 -4.81
N SER A 112 -27.66 -5.38 -3.96
CA SER A 112 -27.66 -4.67 -2.67
C SER A 112 -27.62 -3.13 -2.79
N GLY A 113 -27.39 -2.58 -3.99
CA GLY A 113 -27.16 -1.15 -4.22
C GLY A 113 -25.70 -0.71 -4.04
N GLU A 114 -24.81 -1.61 -3.61
CA GLU A 114 -23.38 -1.33 -3.52
C GLU A 114 -22.73 -1.20 -4.91
N VAL A 115 -21.83 -0.24 -5.07
CA VAL A 115 -21.10 -0.06 -6.34
C VAL A 115 -19.92 -1.02 -6.40
N ILE A 116 -20.00 -2.03 -7.27
CA ILE A 116 -18.97 -3.08 -7.44
C ILE A 116 -17.84 -2.60 -8.36
N ALA A 117 -18.17 -1.85 -9.41
CA ALA A 117 -17.20 -1.40 -10.40
C ALA A 117 -17.56 -0.02 -10.95
N LYS A 118 -16.54 0.69 -11.43
CA LYS A 118 -16.66 2.06 -11.92
C LYS A 118 -15.73 2.30 -13.11
N ARG A 119 -16.21 3.07 -14.10
CA ARG A 119 -15.40 3.47 -15.24
C ARG A 119 -14.34 4.49 -14.80
N CYS A 120 -13.07 4.19 -15.09
CA CYS A 120 -11.98 5.12 -14.87
C CYS A 120 -12.07 6.30 -15.85
N SER A 121 -12.08 7.53 -15.33
CA SER A 121 -12.14 8.76 -16.13
C SER A 121 -10.85 9.08 -16.90
N LYS A 122 -9.79 8.28 -16.73
CA LYS A 122 -8.47 8.47 -17.37
C LYS A 122 -8.21 7.44 -18.45
N CYS A 123 -8.27 6.15 -18.12
CA CYS A 123 -8.09 5.09 -19.12
C CYS A 123 -9.39 4.66 -19.82
N GLY A 124 -10.56 5.04 -19.30
CA GLY A 124 -11.87 4.71 -19.90
C GLY A 124 -12.36 3.28 -19.61
N GLU A 125 -11.53 2.42 -19.03
CA GLU A 125 -11.88 1.03 -18.70
C GLU A 125 -12.76 0.93 -17.44
N MET A 126 -13.57 -0.13 -17.36
CA MET A 126 -14.25 -0.51 -16.13
C MET A 126 -13.24 -1.15 -15.16
N LYS A 127 -13.26 -0.71 -13.90
CA LYS A 127 -12.39 -1.25 -12.85
C LYS A 127 -13.24 -1.65 -11.65
N VAL A 128 -12.90 -2.77 -11.04
CA VAL A 128 -13.51 -3.23 -9.79
C VAL A 128 -13.21 -2.24 -8.66
N ARG A 129 -14.03 -2.28 -7.62
CA ARG A 129 -13.92 -1.42 -6.43
C ARG A 129 -12.52 -1.46 -5.82
N GLU A 130 -11.90 -2.63 -5.79
CA GLU A 130 -10.54 -2.84 -5.28
C GLU A 130 -9.46 -2.14 -6.10
N ASP A 131 -9.67 -1.94 -7.40
CA ASP A 131 -8.74 -1.24 -8.30
C ASP A 131 -8.94 0.28 -8.31
N MET A 132 -9.94 0.76 -7.57
CA MET A 132 -10.24 2.17 -7.41
C MET A 132 -9.73 2.66 -6.05
N GLU A 133 -9.29 3.91 -5.99
CA GLU A 133 -8.87 4.53 -4.73
C GLU A 133 -10.11 4.94 -3.92
N LYS A 134 -10.13 4.60 -2.62
CA LYS A 134 -11.26 4.93 -1.74
C LYS A 134 -11.34 6.45 -1.53
N LEU A 135 -12.53 7.02 -1.71
CA LEU A 135 -12.81 8.44 -1.53
C LEU A 135 -14.12 8.64 -0.78
N THR A 136 -14.07 8.73 0.55
CA THR A 136 -15.25 8.74 1.44
C THR A 136 -16.21 9.91 1.23
N ARG A 137 -15.76 11.01 0.62
CA ARG A 137 -16.60 12.19 0.34
C ARG A 137 -17.56 12.01 -0.84
N THR A 138 -17.49 10.91 -1.58
CA THR A 138 -18.40 10.63 -2.70
C THR A 138 -19.37 9.53 -2.32
N ASN A 139 -20.60 9.59 -2.85
CA ASN A 139 -21.66 8.61 -2.52
C ASN A 139 -21.30 7.17 -2.92
N ASP A 140 -20.39 7.00 -3.88
CA ASP A 140 -19.87 5.71 -4.34
C ASP A 140 -18.56 5.30 -3.63
N GLU A 141 -18.07 6.11 -2.70
CA GLU A 141 -16.82 5.94 -1.96
C GLU A 141 -15.57 5.67 -2.81
N MET A 142 -15.60 6.04 -4.10
CA MET A 142 -14.54 5.75 -5.06
C MET A 142 -14.10 7.00 -5.82
N ASN A 143 -12.79 7.12 -6.04
CA ASN A 143 -12.22 8.16 -6.88
C ASN A 143 -12.72 8.04 -8.35
N SER A 144 -12.49 9.07 -9.17
CA SER A 144 -12.86 9.01 -10.60
C SER A 144 -11.86 8.26 -11.46
N SER A 145 -10.60 8.12 -11.01
CA SER A 145 -9.54 7.39 -11.69
C SER A 145 -9.13 6.15 -10.92
N CYS A 146 -8.66 5.11 -11.64
CA CYS A 146 -8.14 3.89 -11.03
C CYS A 146 -6.78 4.12 -10.34
N LYS A 147 -6.41 3.18 -9.47
CA LYS A 147 -5.14 3.18 -8.72
C LYS A 147 -3.93 3.27 -9.65
N GLN A 148 -3.95 2.57 -10.79
CA GLN A 148 -2.85 2.61 -11.75
C GLN A 148 -2.66 3.99 -12.38
N CYS A 149 -3.73 4.64 -12.85
CA CYS A 149 -3.65 6.00 -13.39
C CYS A 149 -3.25 7.02 -12.31
N ALA A 150 -3.73 6.86 -11.07
CA ALA A 150 -3.32 7.70 -9.96
C ALA A 150 -1.82 7.54 -9.65
N TYR A 151 -1.32 6.30 -9.62
CA TYR A 151 0.09 5.99 -9.44
C TYR A 151 0.97 6.57 -10.56
N GLN A 152 0.58 6.37 -11.82
CA GLN A 152 1.30 6.94 -12.97
C GLN A 152 1.39 8.46 -12.88
N ARG A 153 0.28 9.14 -12.58
CA ARG A 153 0.26 10.60 -12.39
C ARG A 153 1.22 11.04 -11.29
N THR A 154 1.16 10.40 -10.12
CA THR A 154 2.02 10.75 -8.97
C THR A 154 3.49 10.45 -9.29
N SER A 155 3.79 9.30 -9.89
CA SER A 155 5.15 8.91 -10.31
C SER A 155 5.73 9.91 -11.32
N SER A 156 4.99 10.25 -12.38
CA SER A 156 5.43 11.22 -13.38
C SER A 156 5.68 12.60 -12.75
N TRP A 157 4.79 13.06 -11.88
CA TRP A 157 4.98 14.31 -11.15
C TRP A 157 6.23 14.27 -10.27
N SER A 158 6.45 13.20 -9.50
CA SER A 158 7.62 13.04 -8.63
C SER A 158 8.93 12.95 -9.40
N LYS A 159 8.94 12.36 -10.60
CA LYS A 159 10.12 12.31 -11.48
C LYS A 159 10.52 13.72 -11.95
N VAL A 160 9.55 14.50 -12.42
CA VAL A 160 9.79 15.88 -12.88
C VAL A 160 10.11 16.82 -11.71
N ASN A 161 9.50 16.61 -10.54
CA ASN A 161 9.65 17.47 -9.36
C ASN A 161 10.51 16.80 -8.26
N SER A 162 11.57 16.08 -8.66
CA SER A 162 12.37 15.29 -7.73
C SER A 162 13.01 16.13 -6.61
N GLU A 163 13.41 17.37 -6.91
CA GLU A 163 13.96 18.32 -5.94
C GLU A 163 12.93 18.71 -4.88
N LYS A 164 11.71 19.07 -5.28
CA LYS A 164 10.62 19.41 -4.35
C LYS A 164 10.27 18.23 -3.43
N VAL A 165 10.28 17.01 -3.96
CA VAL A 165 10.05 15.79 -3.16
C VAL A 165 11.18 15.58 -2.13
N ARG A 166 12.44 15.82 -2.52
CA ARG A 166 13.59 15.74 -1.62
C ARG A 166 13.54 16.80 -0.53
N GLU A 167 13.24 18.04 -0.90
CA GLU A 167 13.09 19.17 0.02
C GLU A 167 11.97 18.90 1.03
N TYR A 168 10.78 18.50 0.56
CA TYR A 168 9.67 18.11 1.43
C TYR A 168 10.07 16.99 2.39
N SER A 169 10.74 15.95 1.89
CA SER A 169 11.21 14.83 2.71
C SER A 169 12.24 15.26 3.77
N MET A 170 13.15 16.17 3.41
CA MET A 170 14.13 16.74 4.33
C MET A 170 13.44 17.56 5.43
N ASN A 171 12.51 18.45 5.05
CA ASN A 171 11.74 19.27 5.97
C ASN A 171 10.87 18.42 6.90
N TYR A 172 10.25 17.34 6.40
CA TYR A 172 9.49 16.41 7.22
C TYR A 172 10.38 15.74 8.28
N ARG A 173 11.56 15.24 7.90
CA ARG A 173 12.52 14.62 8.83
C ARG A 173 13.04 15.62 9.87
N LYS A 174 13.30 16.87 9.47
CA LYS A 174 13.74 17.94 10.38
C LYS A 174 12.67 18.29 11.41
N ARG A 175 11.41 18.37 10.98
CA ARG A 175 10.26 18.72 11.86
C ARG A 175 9.78 17.54 12.72
N ASN A 176 10.00 16.29 12.30
CA ASN A 176 9.47 15.09 12.96
C ASN A 176 10.54 14.02 13.24
N PRO A 177 11.65 14.35 13.93
CA PRO A 177 12.75 13.41 14.12
C PRO A 177 12.34 12.17 14.92
N GLU A 178 11.49 12.32 15.94
CA GLU A 178 11.03 11.18 16.77
C GLU A 178 10.19 10.18 15.98
N LYS A 179 9.23 10.64 15.17
CA LYS A 179 8.42 9.77 14.31
C LYS A 179 9.28 8.98 13.32
N VAL A 180 10.32 9.60 12.78
CA VAL A 180 11.25 8.94 11.85
C VAL A 180 12.10 7.89 12.58
N ARG A 181 12.59 8.20 13.79
CA ARG A 181 13.35 7.25 14.61
C ARG A 181 12.50 6.06 15.02
N GLU A 182 11.28 6.31 15.47
CA GLU A 182 10.32 5.27 15.85
C GLU A 182 9.98 4.35 14.67
N ALA A 183 9.65 4.92 13.51
CA ALA A 183 9.42 4.14 12.29
C ALA A 183 10.67 3.31 11.92
N GLY A 184 11.87 3.87 12.10
CA GLY A 184 13.14 3.15 11.93
C GLY A 184 13.30 1.96 12.88
N ARG A 185 13.01 2.15 14.18
CA ARG A 185 13.02 1.08 15.19
C ARG A 185 12.01 -0.01 14.86
N ASN A 186 10.79 0.36 14.50
CA ASN A 186 9.73 -0.59 14.12
C ASN A 186 10.11 -1.38 12.87
N ARG A 187 10.66 -0.72 11.84
CA ARG A 187 11.17 -1.39 10.63
C ARG A 187 12.26 -2.40 10.97
N TYR A 188 13.18 -2.03 11.85
CA TYR A 188 14.24 -2.92 12.32
C TYR A 188 13.68 -4.13 13.07
N LYS A 189 12.77 -3.91 14.04
CA LYS A 189 12.13 -4.97 14.83
C LYS A 189 11.36 -5.97 13.94
N GLN A 190 10.57 -5.47 12.98
CA GLN A 190 9.80 -6.30 12.05
C GLN A 190 10.67 -7.11 11.07
N ASN A 191 11.90 -6.67 10.80
CA ASN A 191 12.81 -7.28 9.83
C ASN A 191 14.11 -7.79 10.48
N LEU A 192 14.09 -8.09 11.78
CA LEU A 192 15.29 -8.41 12.55
C LEU A 192 16.07 -9.59 11.94
N GLU A 193 15.38 -10.67 11.61
CA GLU A 193 16.00 -11.86 11.01
C GLU A 193 16.62 -11.58 9.64
N ARG A 194 15.94 -10.78 8.80
CA ARG A 194 16.49 -10.33 7.52
C ARG A 194 17.77 -9.51 7.70
N PHE A 195 17.83 -8.65 8.71
CA PHE A 195 19.05 -7.89 9.02
C PHE A 195 20.18 -8.79 9.54
N ARG A 196 19.86 -9.77 10.40
CA ARG A 196 20.82 -10.74 10.93
C ARG A 196 21.41 -11.62 9.82
N GLU A 197 20.57 -12.14 8.93
CA GLU A 197 21.01 -12.93 7.80
C GLU A 197 21.90 -12.11 6.85
N ARG A 198 21.49 -10.88 6.53
CA ARG A 198 22.31 -9.98 5.70
C ARG A 198 23.67 -9.71 6.37
N ALA A 199 23.69 -9.46 7.68
CA ALA A 199 24.92 -9.26 8.43
C ALA A 199 25.79 -10.52 8.46
N ARG A 200 25.20 -11.71 8.57
CA ARG A 200 25.90 -12.99 8.50
C ARG A 200 26.57 -13.17 7.12
N LYS A 201 25.81 -13.04 6.03
CA LYS A 201 26.33 -13.14 4.66
C LYS A 201 27.44 -12.13 4.40
N PHE A 202 27.28 -10.90 4.89
CA PHE A 202 28.30 -9.87 4.75
C PHE A 202 29.60 -10.27 5.46
N ARG A 203 29.52 -10.77 6.70
CA ARG A 203 30.69 -11.26 7.46
C ARG A 203 31.36 -12.44 6.78
N GLU A 204 30.58 -13.41 6.28
CA GLU A 204 31.10 -14.58 5.57
C GLU A 204 31.87 -14.15 4.29
N GLN A 205 31.29 -13.26 3.49
CA GLN A 205 31.91 -12.78 2.24
C GLN A 205 33.10 -11.85 2.46
N ASN A 206 33.18 -11.17 3.61
CA ASN A 206 34.20 -10.17 3.89
C ASN A 206 35.12 -10.55 5.06
N LEU A 207 35.14 -11.84 5.44
CA LEU A 207 35.89 -12.32 6.60
C LEU A 207 37.37 -11.93 6.55
N GLU A 208 38.01 -12.10 5.39
CA GLU A 208 39.43 -11.79 5.21
C GLU A 208 39.71 -10.28 5.31
N LYS A 209 38.83 -9.46 4.71
CA LYS A 209 38.93 -8.00 4.81
C LYS A 209 38.73 -7.50 6.24
N GLU A 210 37.82 -8.13 6.98
CA GLU A 210 37.62 -7.82 8.40
C GLU A 210 38.85 -8.21 9.24
N ARG A 211 39.41 -9.41 9.01
CA ARG A 211 40.65 -9.86 9.67
C ARG A 211 41.82 -8.94 9.38
N GLU A 212 42.00 -8.55 8.13
CA GLU A 212 43.08 -7.64 7.74
C GLU A 212 42.89 -6.25 8.37
N ARG A 213 41.67 -5.71 8.34
CA ARG A 213 41.35 -4.45 9.03
C ARG A 213 41.67 -4.52 10.52
N GLN A 214 41.31 -5.64 11.17
CA GLN A 214 41.63 -5.86 12.58
C GLN A 214 43.15 -5.96 12.81
N ARG A 215 43.88 -6.65 11.94
CA ARG A 215 45.35 -6.78 12.01
C ARG A 215 46.02 -5.42 11.91
N VAL A 216 45.68 -4.63 10.89
CA VAL A 216 46.22 -3.28 10.67
C VAL A 216 45.88 -2.34 11.82
N SER A 217 44.62 -2.33 12.27
CA SER A 217 44.19 -1.51 13.41
C SER A 217 44.89 -1.91 14.70
N ARG A 218 45.10 -3.21 14.94
CA ARG A 218 45.86 -3.71 16.09
C ARG A 218 47.33 -3.30 16.02
N GLN A 219 47.96 -3.45 14.86
CA GLN A 219 49.36 -3.05 14.66
C GLN A 219 49.56 -1.55 14.85
N LYS A 220 48.67 -0.72 14.28
CA LYS A 220 48.72 0.73 14.43
C LYS A 220 48.65 1.12 15.91
N ARG A 221 47.65 0.62 16.66
CA ARG A 221 47.53 0.88 18.10
C ARG A 221 48.76 0.44 18.88
N TYR A 222 49.36 -0.69 18.52
CA TYR A 222 50.57 -1.20 19.17
C TYR A 222 51.79 -0.29 18.92
N ASN A 223 51.93 0.22 17.69
CA ASN A 223 53.01 1.13 17.34
C ASN A 223 52.84 2.52 17.98
N GLU A 224 51.60 2.98 18.17
CA GLU A 224 51.27 4.24 18.84
C GLU A 224 51.54 4.17 20.35
N ASP A 225 50.98 3.15 21.03
CA ASP A 225 51.23 2.90 22.44
C ASP A 225 51.17 1.40 22.74
N PRO A 226 52.31 0.75 23.02
CA PRO A 226 52.34 -0.66 23.35
C PRO A 226 51.92 -0.94 24.81
N THR A 227 51.76 0.09 25.66
CA THR A 227 51.53 -0.06 27.11
C THR A 227 50.29 -0.89 27.43
N PRO A 228 49.10 -0.65 26.83
CA PRO A 228 47.92 -1.47 27.10
C PRO A 228 48.13 -2.95 26.77
N PHE A 229 48.87 -3.26 25.69
CA PHE A 229 49.18 -4.63 25.28
C PHE A 229 50.14 -5.31 26.27
N LYS A 230 51.15 -4.58 26.74
CA LYS A 230 52.09 -5.06 27.75
C LYS A 230 51.39 -5.29 29.09
N VAL A 231 50.52 -4.38 29.52
CA VAL A 231 49.72 -4.52 30.75
C VAL A 231 48.85 -5.78 30.69
N VAL A 232 48.15 -6.03 29.58
CA VAL A 232 47.38 -7.28 29.39
C VAL A 232 48.29 -8.51 29.50
N GLN A 233 49.48 -8.46 28.92
CA GLN A 233 50.43 -9.58 29.00
C GLN A 233 50.97 -9.81 30.42
N VAL A 234 51.30 -8.74 31.16
CA VAL A 234 51.74 -8.79 32.56
C VAL A 234 50.62 -9.33 33.45
N ASN A 235 49.40 -8.81 33.31
CA ASN A 235 48.23 -9.28 34.06
C ASN A 235 47.96 -10.76 33.76
N ARG A 236 48.03 -11.18 32.49
CA ARG A 236 47.90 -12.60 32.12
C ARG A 236 48.95 -13.47 32.79
N ARG A 237 50.21 -13.02 32.86
CA ARG A 237 51.31 -13.75 33.52
C ARG A 237 51.10 -13.80 35.04
N ALA A 238 50.72 -12.69 35.66
CA ALA A 238 50.44 -12.60 37.09
C ALA A 238 49.26 -13.50 37.47
N MET A 239 48.15 -13.43 36.73
CA MET A 239 47.02 -14.35 36.92
C MET A 239 47.46 -15.80 36.81
N LYS A 240 48.26 -16.13 35.79
CA LYS A 240 48.75 -17.50 35.60
C LYS A 240 49.68 -17.96 36.73
N ALA A 241 50.51 -17.09 37.29
CA ALA A 241 51.40 -17.40 38.41
C ALA A 241 50.66 -17.50 39.75
N ALA A 242 49.57 -16.72 39.91
CA ALA A 242 48.72 -16.75 41.09
C ALA A 242 47.77 -17.97 41.11
N LEU A 243 47.62 -18.68 39.99
CA LEU A 243 46.89 -19.94 39.98
C LEU A 243 47.67 -20.98 40.80
N PRO A 244 47.02 -21.68 41.74
CA PRO A 244 47.66 -22.78 42.45
C PRO A 244 48.07 -23.85 41.44
N ASP A 245 49.34 -24.28 41.51
CA ASP A 245 49.90 -25.33 40.63
C ASP A 245 49.31 -26.71 40.93
N THR A 246 48.69 -26.86 42.09
CA THR A 246 48.00 -28.09 42.50
C THR A 246 46.54 -27.81 42.77
N LEU A 247 45.67 -28.28 41.87
CA LEU A 247 44.25 -28.39 42.17
C LEU A 247 44.07 -29.60 43.09
N THR A 248 43.62 -29.38 44.32
CA THR A 248 43.34 -30.49 45.23
C THR A 248 42.21 -31.35 44.69
N THR A 249 42.19 -32.64 45.04
CA THR A 249 41.13 -33.57 44.62
C THR A 249 39.74 -33.09 45.04
N GLU A 250 39.63 -32.45 46.20
CA GLU A 250 38.38 -31.87 46.70
C GLU A 250 37.91 -30.70 45.85
N GLN A 251 38.79 -29.74 45.55
CA GLN A 251 38.48 -28.61 44.66
C GLN A 251 38.14 -29.08 43.25
N TYR A 252 38.80 -30.14 42.76
CA TYR A 252 38.43 -30.77 41.51
C TYR A 252 37.01 -31.33 41.57
N ASN A 253 36.69 -32.14 42.57
CA ASN A 253 35.35 -32.72 42.71
C ASN A 253 34.27 -31.64 42.88
N GLN A 254 34.58 -30.53 43.56
CA GLN A 254 33.69 -29.37 43.65
C GLN A 254 33.47 -28.72 42.27
N ASN A 255 34.52 -28.52 41.48
CA ASN A 255 34.40 -27.99 40.12
C ASN A 255 33.60 -28.95 39.22
N VAL A 256 33.89 -30.25 39.27
CA VAL A 256 33.15 -31.26 38.51
C VAL A 256 31.67 -31.26 38.93
N SER A 257 31.37 -31.20 40.22
CA SER A 257 30.00 -31.11 40.72
C SER A 257 29.31 -29.81 40.30
N PHE A 258 30.03 -28.69 40.26
CA PHE A 258 29.48 -27.40 39.82
C PHE A 258 29.11 -27.42 38.33
N PHE A 259 29.86 -28.18 37.53
CA PHE A 259 29.58 -28.38 36.11
C PHE A 259 28.79 -29.67 35.82
N ASP A 260 28.03 -30.17 36.81
CA ASP A 260 27.15 -31.35 36.69
C ASP A 260 27.86 -32.61 36.13
N GLY A 261 29.14 -32.78 36.41
CA GLY A 261 29.94 -33.89 35.92
C GLY A 261 30.40 -33.76 34.48
N CYS A 262 30.08 -32.68 33.76
CA CYS A 262 30.44 -32.47 32.36
C CYS A 262 31.70 -31.55 32.26
N CYS A 263 32.58 -31.81 31.28
CA CYS A 263 33.72 -30.95 30.96
C CYS A 263 33.24 -29.62 30.38
N THR A 264 33.75 -28.48 30.87
CA THR A 264 33.33 -27.15 30.39
C THR A 264 33.74 -26.84 28.94
N LEU A 265 34.75 -27.53 28.42
CA LEU A 265 35.27 -27.31 27.07
C LEU A 265 34.63 -28.23 26.03
N THR A 266 34.40 -29.50 26.40
CA THR A 266 33.93 -30.53 25.46
C THR A 266 32.50 -30.98 25.72
N GLY A 267 31.94 -30.74 26.90
CA GLY A 267 30.62 -31.23 27.32
C GLY A 267 30.57 -32.72 27.67
N GLU A 268 31.70 -33.43 27.57
CA GLU A 268 31.78 -34.86 27.87
C GLU A 268 31.69 -35.13 29.38
N ILE A 269 31.04 -36.23 29.77
CA ILE A 269 30.93 -36.66 31.17
C ILE A 269 32.30 -37.12 31.68
N LEU A 270 32.77 -36.50 32.76
CA LEU A 270 34.02 -36.82 33.44
C LEU A 270 33.83 -38.12 34.25
N THR A 271 34.22 -39.25 33.67
CA THR A 271 34.14 -40.55 34.36
C THR A 271 35.16 -40.63 35.51
N LYS A 272 34.73 -41.16 36.65
CA LYS A 272 35.33 -41.09 38.01
C LYS A 272 36.78 -41.62 38.20
N LYS A 273 37.58 -41.86 37.17
CA LYS A 273 39.00 -42.19 37.33
C LYS A 273 39.86 -40.94 37.09
N PRO A 274 40.77 -40.57 38.01
CA PRO A 274 41.74 -39.52 37.76
C PRO A 274 42.71 -40.02 36.68
N ILE A 275 42.39 -39.74 35.42
CA ILE A 275 43.32 -39.91 34.31
C ILE A 275 44.50 -39.00 34.64
N ARG A 276 45.71 -39.56 34.65
CA ARG A 276 46.97 -38.81 34.74
C ARG A 276 46.83 -37.49 33.98
N TRP A 277 46.92 -36.40 34.73
CA TRP A 277 46.76 -35.04 34.25
C TRP A 277 47.82 -34.73 33.18
N ASN A 278 47.52 -34.98 31.91
CA ASN A 278 48.26 -34.29 30.85
C ASN A 278 47.84 -32.82 30.92
N MET A 279 48.81 -31.95 31.25
CA MET A 279 48.71 -30.49 31.44
C MET A 279 47.93 -29.69 30.38
N LEU A 280 47.45 -30.30 29.31
CA LEU A 280 46.76 -29.67 28.20
C LEU A 280 45.30 -29.26 28.49
N CYS A 281 44.58 -29.94 29.40
CA CYS A 281 43.18 -29.58 29.68
C CYS A 281 42.98 -28.44 30.69
N LEU A 282 43.95 -28.19 31.59
CA LEU A 282 43.84 -27.14 32.63
C LEU A 282 44.17 -25.72 32.12
N TRP A 283 44.85 -25.60 30.98
CA TRP A 283 45.34 -24.31 30.47
C TRP A 283 44.28 -23.42 29.80
N LEU A 284 43.11 -23.96 29.44
CA LEU A 284 42.07 -23.22 28.71
C LEU A 284 40.92 -22.71 29.60
N SER A 285 40.74 -23.28 30.79
CA SER A 285 39.63 -22.94 31.69
C SER A 285 39.77 -21.57 32.35
N VAL A 286 40.99 -21.04 32.51
CA VAL A 286 41.22 -19.71 33.14
C VAL A 286 41.11 -18.55 32.13
N MET A 287 40.98 -18.81 30.84
CA MET A 287 40.88 -17.76 29.82
C MET A 287 39.44 -17.38 29.44
N VAL A 288 38.42 -18.14 29.86
CA VAL A 288 37.01 -17.90 29.53
C VAL A 288 36.20 -17.62 30.80
N ALA A 289 36.55 -16.55 31.52
CA ALA A 289 35.66 -15.95 32.51
C ALA A 289 34.65 -15.03 31.81
N GLN A 290 33.80 -15.60 30.97
CA GLN A 290 32.48 -15.04 30.66
C GLN A 290 31.47 -16.18 30.79
N PRO A 291 30.39 -16.01 31.57
CA PRO A 291 29.40 -17.06 31.75
C PRO A 291 28.74 -17.38 30.40
N PRO A 292 28.71 -18.64 29.95
CA PRO A 292 27.89 -19.02 28.80
C PRO A 292 26.41 -18.92 29.22
N SER A 293 25.66 -18.05 28.53
CA SER A 293 24.21 -17.90 28.70
C SER A 293 23.38 -18.98 28.00
N ILE A 294 24.00 -20.11 27.63
CA ILE A 294 23.31 -21.23 26.99
C ILE A 294 23.81 -22.51 27.65
N ALA A 295 23.17 -22.84 28.78
CA ALA A 295 23.18 -24.19 29.31
C ALA A 295 22.30 -25.05 28.41
N THR A 296 22.88 -25.68 27.39
CA THR A 296 22.39 -26.99 26.97
C THR A 296 22.65 -27.93 28.13
N ARG A 297 21.61 -28.17 28.95
CA ARG A 297 21.58 -29.25 29.93
C ARG A 297 22.10 -30.51 29.24
N CYS A 298 23.09 -31.17 29.83
CA CYS A 298 23.45 -32.55 29.50
C CYS A 298 22.13 -33.37 29.63
N GLU A 299 21.48 -33.68 28.50
CA GLU A 299 20.32 -34.57 28.48
C GLU A 299 20.83 -35.97 28.86
N SER A 300 20.40 -36.44 30.02
CA SER A 300 20.70 -37.75 30.55
C SER A 300 20.00 -38.83 29.72
N THR A 301 20.78 -39.56 28.92
CA THR A 301 20.48 -40.93 28.48
C THR A 301 20.85 -41.93 29.57
#